data_AF-A0A3N5KHR6-F1
#
_entry.id   AF-A0A3N5KHR6-F1
#
_cell.length_a   1.000
_cell.length_b   1.000
_cell.length_c   1.000
_cell.angle_alpha   90.00
_cell.angle_beta   90.00
_cell.angle_gamma   90.00
#
_symmetry.space_group_name_H-M   'P 1'
#
loop_
_entity.id
_entity.type
_entity.pdbx_description
1 polymer ?
#
loop_
_entity_poly.entity_id
_entity_poly.type
_entity_poly.pdbx_seq_one_letter_code
_entity_poly.pdbx_strand_id
1 'polypeptide(L)'
;MLVSWPHVEIATGAETVFLQDGRTIRADEVEIAGDIVRLRKPAETVELHRSEILSIHRSSTPAVSPGPADVYRDTTRQMNEKVRREIEGQPGRQGAR
;
A
#
# COMPACT_ATOMS: atom_id res chain seq x y z
N MET A 1 -5.72 0.41 -34.22
CA MET A 1 -5.43 -0.58 -33.17
C MET A 1 -5.66 0.09 -31.82
N LEU A 2 -6.80 -0.20 -31.17
CA LEU A 2 -7.08 0.27 -29.81
C LEU A 2 -6.42 -0.70 -28.84
N VAL A 3 -5.43 -0.22 -28.10
CA VAL A 3 -4.77 -0.99 -27.04
C VAL A 3 -5.71 -0.96 -25.84
N SER A 4 -6.44 -2.05 -25.62
CA SER A 4 -7.22 -2.25 -24.41
C SER A 4 -6.25 -2.49 -23.26
N TRP A 5 -6.12 -1.50 -22.38
CA TRP A 5 -5.43 -1.68 -21.10
C TRP A 5 -6.23 -2.69 -20.27
N PRO A 6 -5.59 -3.60 -19.52
CA PRO A 6 -6.32 -4.41 -18.56
C PRO A 6 -6.97 -3.48 -17.55
N HIS A 7 -8.27 -3.65 -17.32
CA HIS A 7 -8.95 -3.06 -16.18
C HIS A 7 -8.17 -3.44 -14.93
N VAL A 8 -7.51 -2.44 -14.32
CA VAL A 8 -7.08 -2.57 -12.94
C VAL A 8 -8.37 -2.43 -12.14
N GLU A 9 -9.03 -3.57 -11.86
CA GLU A 9 -9.95 -3.63 -10.75
C GLU A 9 -9.15 -3.24 -9.51
N ILE A 10 -9.35 -2.02 -9.05
CA ILE A 10 -8.94 -1.61 -7.72
C ILE A 10 -9.85 -2.41 -6.79
N ALA A 11 -9.42 -3.62 -6.44
CA ALA A 11 -10.09 -4.44 -5.45
C ALA A 11 -10.14 -3.59 -4.17
N THR A 12 -11.33 -3.11 -3.83
CA THR A 12 -11.62 -2.42 -2.59
C THR A 12 -11.24 -3.36 -1.45
N GLY A 13 -10.07 -3.14 -0.85
CA GLY A 13 -9.66 -3.63 0.46
C GLY A 13 -10.07 -5.04 0.86
N ALA A 14 -10.03 -6.03 -0.05
CA ALA A 14 -10.48 -7.38 0.26
C ALA A 14 -9.71 -7.94 1.47
N GLU A 15 -10.40 -8.41 2.49
CA GLU A 15 -9.82 -9.05 3.66
C GLU A 15 -9.72 -10.56 3.43
N THR A 16 -8.61 -11.14 3.85
CA THR A 16 -8.35 -12.58 3.82
C THR A 16 -8.46 -13.11 5.25
N VAL A 17 -9.37 -14.05 5.46
CA VAL A 17 -9.63 -14.70 6.74
C VAL A 17 -9.12 -16.13 6.68
N PHE A 18 -8.22 -16.47 7.58
CA PHE A 18 -7.69 -17.82 7.75
C PHE A 18 -8.44 -18.50 8.88
N LEU A 19 -8.95 -19.71 8.63
CA LEU A 19 -9.68 -20.51 9.62
C LEU A 19 -8.77 -21.54 10.27
N GLN A 20 -9.16 -22.01 11.46
CA GLN A 20 -8.44 -23.02 12.23
C GLN A 20 -8.32 -24.36 11.49
N ASP A 21 -9.29 -24.69 10.64
CA ASP A 21 -9.28 -25.91 9.82
C ASP A 21 -8.41 -25.80 8.55
N GLY A 22 -7.70 -24.69 8.38
CA GLY A 22 -6.82 -24.43 7.24
C GLY A 22 -7.53 -23.85 6.02
N ARG A 23 -8.86 -23.69 6.03
CA ARG A 23 -9.57 -22.99 4.94
C ARG A 23 -9.25 -21.49 4.96
N THR A 24 -9.36 -20.87 3.80
CA THR A 24 -9.21 -19.42 3.63
C THR A 24 -10.44 -18.84 2.97
N ILE A 25 -10.94 -17.73 3.51
CA ILE A 25 -12.10 -17.01 2.97
C ILE A 25 -11.67 -15.60 2.59
N ARG A 26 -12.02 -15.19 1.37
CA ARG A 26 -11.91 -13.80 0.94
C ARG A 26 -13.25 -13.09 1.15
N ALA A 27 -13.21 -11.92 1.76
CA ALA A 27 -14.36 -11.07 2.04
C ALA A 27 -14.05 -9.63 1.61
N ASP A 28 -15.06 -8.89 1.20
CA ASP A 28 -14.93 -7.46 0.89
C ASP A 28 -14.87 -6.64 2.18
N GLU A 29 -15.52 -7.13 3.25
CA GLU A 29 -15.56 -6.50 4.57
C GLU A 29 -15.71 -7.57 5.66
N VAL A 30 -14.97 -7.40 6.76
CA VAL A 30 -15.08 -8.20 7.97
C VAL A 30 -15.51 -7.33 9.15
N GLU A 31 -16.65 -7.68 9.74
CA GLU A 31 -17.18 -7.05 10.96
C GLU A 31 -17.09 -8.02 12.13
N ILE A 32 -16.50 -7.59 13.24
CA ILE A 32 -16.40 -8.40 14.47
C ILE A 32 -17.40 -7.86 15.49
N ALA A 33 -18.44 -8.65 15.78
CA ALA A 33 -19.50 -8.33 16.72
C ALA A 33 -19.48 -9.33 17.88
N GLY A 34 -18.68 -9.02 18.91
CA GLY A 34 -18.49 -9.92 20.05
C GLY A 34 -17.77 -11.21 19.64
N ASP A 35 -18.47 -12.34 19.76
CA ASP A 35 -17.94 -13.67 19.43
C ASP A 35 -18.28 -14.14 18.01
N ILE A 36 -19.05 -13.33 17.27
CA ILE A 36 -19.39 -13.59 15.88
C ILE A 36 -18.60 -12.67 14.97
N VAL A 37 -18.11 -13.22 13.87
CA VAL A 37 -17.46 -12.50 12.79
C VAL A 37 -18.30 -12.63 11.53
N ARG A 38 -18.68 -11.50 10.96
CA ARG A 38 -19.48 -11.39 9.74
C ARG A 38 -18.56 -11.07 8.57
N LEU A 39 -18.56 -11.96 7.58
CA LEU A 39 -17.79 -11.84 6.35
C LEU A 39 -18.75 -11.46 5.23
N ARG A 40 -18.67 -10.23 4.73
CA ARG A 40 -19.46 -9.81 3.56
C ARG A 40 -18.69 -10.17 2.29
N LYS A 41 -19.37 -10.87 1.39
CA LYS A 41 -18.90 -11.19 0.04
C LYS A 41 -19.89 -10.63 -1.00
N PRO A 42 -19.54 -10.60 -2.29
CA PRO A 42 -20.43 -10.02 -3.30
C PRO A 42 -21.80 -10.70 -3.40
N ALA A 43 -21.87 -12.00 -3.13
CA ALA A 43 -23.07 -12.81 -3.29
C ALA A 43 -23.73 -13.25 -1.97
N GLU A 44 -23.02 -13.13 -0.84
CA GLU A 44 -23.48 -13.70 0.43
C GLU A 44 -22.83 -13.02 1.64
N THR A 45 -23.43 -13.20 2.81
CA THR A 45 -22.80 -12.92 4.09
C THR A 45 -22.62 -14.23 4.83
N VAL A 46 -21.41 -14.48 5.33
CA VAL A 46 -21.09 -15.66 6.13
C VAL A 46 -20.86 -15.20 7.57
N GLU A 47 -21.54 -15.84 8.52
CA GLU A 47 -21.28 -15.64 9.94
C GLU A 47 -20.46 -16.82 10.48
N LEU A 48 -19.39 -16.52 11.21
CA LEU A 48 -18.52 -17.51 11.83
C LEU A 48 -18.32 -17.19 13.31
N HIS A 49 -18.10 -18.20 14.13
CA HIS A 49 -17.60 -17.96 15.48
C HIS A 49 -16.13 -17.51 15.43
N ARG A 50 -15.76 -16.58 16.31
CA ARG A 50 -14.39 -16.10 16.41
C ARG A 50 -13.39 -17.21 16.75
N SER A 51 -13.83 -18.25 17.45
CA SER A 51 -13.03 -19.44 17.76
C SER A 51 -12.63 -20.25 16.52
N GLU A 52 -13.35 -20.11 15.41
CA GLU A 52 -13.04 -20.78 14.14
C GLU A 52 -11.99 -20.02 13.32
N ILE A 53 -11.69 -18.77 13.69
CA ILE A 53 -10.78 -17.90 12.95
C ILE A 53 -9.39 -17.95 13.57
N LEU A 54 -8.39 -18.13 12.72
CA LEU A 54 -6.97 -18.07 13.06
C LEU A 54 -6.43 -16.65 12.94
N SER A 55 -6.64 -15.99 11.80
CA SER A 55 -6.19 -14.61 11.57
C SER A 55 -6.97 -13.91 10.45
N ILE A 56 -6.92 -12.57 10.44
CA ILE A 56 -7.55 -11.71 9.44
C ILE A 56 -6.49 -10.73 8.92
N HIS A 57 -6.33 -10.64 7.61
CA HIS A 57 -5.36 -9.76 6.96
C HIS A 57 -6.03 -8.93 5.87
N ARG A 58 -5.79 -7.62 5.88
CA ARG A 58 -6.17 -6.76 4.76
C ARG A 58 -5.27 -7.05 3.57
N SER A 59 -5.87 -7.27 2.40
CA SER A 59 -5.14 -7.28 1.14
C SER A 59 -4.84 -5.84 0.77
N SER A 60 -3.70 -5.31 1.22
CA SER A 60 -3.11 -4.16 0.55
C SER A 60 -2.33 -4.68 -0.65
N THR A 61 -2.59 -4.14 -1.84
CA THR A 61 -1.61 -4.23 -2.91
C THR A 61 -0.30 -3.64 -2.39
N PRO A 62 0.85 -4.31 -2.59
CA PRO A 62 2.13 -3.73 -2.26
C PRO A 62 2.19 -2.33 -2.86
N ALA A 63 2.55 -1.33 -2.05
CA ALA A 63 2.81 0.00 -2.58
C ALA A 63 3.89 -0.16 -3.67
N VAL A 64 3.59 0.31 -4.88
CA VAL A 64 4.54 0.27 -5.98
C VAL A 64 5.80 0.98 -5.49
N SER A 65 6.89 0.24 -5.39
CA SER A 65 8.18 0.83 -5.06
C SER A 65 8.53 1.84 -6.16
N PRO A 66 9.13 3.00 -5.81
CA PRO A 66 9.50 4.00 -6.80
C PRO A 66 10.33 3.34 -7.91
N GLY A 67 10.00 3.66 -9.16
CA GLY A 67 10.72 3.13 -10.30
C GLY A 67 12.16 3.65 -10.29
N PRO A 68 13.08 3.00 -11.02
CA PRO A 68 14.47 3.45 -11.08
C PRO A 68 14.58 4.93 -11.50
N ALA A 69 13.72 5.41 -12.40
CA ALA A 69 13.67 6.81 -12.80
C ALA A 69 13.30 7.78 -11.66
N ASP A 70 12.40 7.38 -10.76
CA ASP A 70 11.99 8.19 -9.61
C ASP A 70 13.15 8.33 -8.61
N VAL A 71 13.87 7.23 -8.37
CA VAL A 71 15.07 7.21 -7.52
C VAL A 71 16.16 8.11 -8.09
N TYR A 72 16.42 8.06 -9.41
CA TYR A 72 17.40 8.93 -10.07
C TYR A 72 17.01 10.41 -9.96
N ARG A 73 15.72 10.73 -10.17
CA ARG A 73 15.22 12.10 -10.07
C ARG A 73 15.38 12.66 -8.65
N ASP A 74 15.05 11.86 -7.63
CA ASP A 74 15.17 12.28 -6.24
C ASP A 74 16.63 12.43 -5.81
N THR A 75 17.51 11.53 -6.25
CA THR A 75 18.95 11.66 -5.99
C THR A 75 19.52 12.94 -6.61
N THR A 76 19.13 13.24 -7.86
CA THR A 76 19.55 14.47 -8.55
C THR A 76 19.02 15.72 -7.83
N ARG A 77 17.76 15.69 -7.39
CA ARG A 77 17.16 16.78 -6.61
C ARG A 77 17.90 17.01 -5.30
N GLN A 78 18.22 15.94 -4.56
CA GLN A 78 18.95 16.03 -3.30
C GLN A 78 20.36 16.62 -3.50
N MET A 79 21.07 16.21 -4.56
CA MET A 79 22.39 16.78 -4.89
C MET A 79 22.30 18.27 -5.22
N ASN A 80 21.35 18.68 -6.06
CA ASN A 80 21.16 20.08 -6.42
C ASN A 80 20.82 20.94 -5.20
N GLU A 81 19.95 20.43 -4.32
CA GLU A 81 19.57 21.10 -3.09
C GLU A 81 20.76 21.24 -2.13
N LYS A 82 21.59 20.21 -2.01
CA LYS A 82 22.83 20.26 -1.22
C LYS A 82 23.78 21.33 -1.77
N VAL A 83 24.05 21.32 -3.07
CA VAL A 83 24.92 22.30 -3.74
C VAL A 83 24.40 23.73 -3.53
N ARG A 84 23.08 23.92 -3.67
CA ARG A 84 22.45 25.22 -3.44
C ARG A 84 22.69 25.74 -2.02
N ARG A 85 22.49 24.91 -1.00
CA ARG A 85 22.73 25.29 0.40
C ARG A 85 24.20 25.55 0.69
N GLU A 86 25.13 24.81 0.07
CA GLU A 86 26.56 25.06 0.22
C GLU A 86 26.96 26.42 -0.37
N ILE A 87 26.40 26.79 -1.54
CA ILE A 87 26.65 28.10 -2.17
C ILE A 87 26.03 29.23 -1.34
N GLU A 88 24.80 29.07 -0.86
CA GLU A 88 24.07 30.09 -0.06
C GLU A 88 24.63 30.20 1.37
N GLY A 89 25.17 29.11 1.93
CA GLY A 89 25.72 29.02 3.28
C GLY A 89 27.20 29.38 3.40
N GLN A 90 27.86 29.81 2.32
CA GLN A 90 29.29 30.15 2.33
C GLN A 90 29.48 31.67 2.57
N PRO A 91 29.87 32.10 3.79
CA PRO A 91 30.27 33.48 4.00
C PRO A 91 31.63 33.70 3.34
N GLY A 92 31.67 34.60 2.35
CA GLY A 92 32.93 35.18 1.86
C GLY A 92 33.63 34.43 0.73
N ARG A 93 33.04 34.41 -0.46
CA ARG A 93 33.80 34.53 -1.72
C ARG A 93 33.11 35.52 -2.67
N GLN A 94 32.85 36.72 -2.15
CA GLN A 94 32.75 37.93 -2.97
C GLN A 94 33.95 38.81 -2.61
N GLY A 95 34.79 39.12 -3.61
CA GLY A 95 35.84 40.13 -3.52
C GLY A 95 37.26 39.63 -3.22
N ALA A 96 37.86 38.88 -4.15
CA ALA A 96 39.31 38.86 -4.29
C ALA A 96 39.67 39.45 -5.66
N ARG A 97 39.59 40.78 -5.74
CA ARG A 97 40.32 41.63 -6.68
C ARG A 97 40.55 42.98 -6.02
#